data_AF-A0A8H5PJ00-F1
#
_entry.id   AF-A0A8H5PJ00-F1
#
_cell.length_a   1.000
_cell.length_b   1.000
_cell.length_c   1.000
_cell.angle_alpha   90.00
_cell.angle_beta   90.00
_cell.angle_gamma   90.00
#
_symmetry.space_group_name_H-M   'P 1'
#
loop_
_entity.id
_entity.type
_entity.pdbx_description
1 polymer ?
#
loop_
_entity_poly.entity_id
_entity_poly.type
_entity_poly.pdbx_seq_one_letter_code
_entity_poly.pdbx_strand_id
1 'polypeptide(L)'
;MPAPKPASRGRTKVKTGCATCRIRKIKCDEGKPFCEKCVKTGRKCDGYESVFRAFSSTSQQIVKLDAAASRHDCAEGEPPLSTNDLNRYFSTKTIFDVELSCSEEAEQVLQASLTNDSICHALLSLRALRENLESKKEGDTFETDEQQRLSYNFGLQQYSKALTSLASNLSYPSPDSLKSALLCCQVLISVEQVRGNFAAMGLHIIRGLSILHEYRARPYLTANGLMPARHSGLPSLDIFIIKLFAAPCKFTEQQPPGSSSIMTPPVETNNRKLAPNMRAELTKVVTSTIALLEKVTRIQALEQAQSLLSERRGLLDGLDSWLGALQTLQKETQPGETESISDTFLRILYLILRMILLGTLETSSDLDAKLSEESKQLQGLANLVNERLKDYDMRRGIDGSLAKQSQ
;
A
#
# COMPACT_ATOMS: atom_id res chain seq x y z
N MET A 1 40.71 -25.54 48.43
CA MET A 1 39.60 -24.66 47.98
C MET A 1 40.13 -23.74 46.88
N PRO A 2 39.81 -23.96 45.60
CA PRO A 2 40.21 -23.05 44.52
C PRO A 2 39.16 -21.95 44.31
N ALA A 3 39.65 -20.75 43.97
CA ALA A 3 38.90 -19.51 43.80
C ALA A 3 37.79 -19.57 42.71
N PRO A 4 36.72 -18.76 42.83
CA PRO A 4 35.61 -18.78 41.89
C PRO A 4 35.99 -18.11 40.56
N LYS A 5 35.56 -18.73 39.45
CA LYS A 5 35.69 -18.20 38.08
C LYS A 5 34.81 -16.95 37.90
N PRO A 6 35.26 -15.90 37.18
CA PRO A 6 34.43 -14.73 36.94
C PRO A 6 33.23 -15.09 36.05
N ALA A 7 32.04 -14.71 36.51
CA ALA A 7 30.79 -14.88 35.77
C ALA A 7 30.84 -14.13 34.43
N SER A 8 30.59 -14.84 33.34
CA SER A 8 30.49 -14.24 32.02
C SER A 8 29.34 -13.23 32.00
N ARG A 9 29.64 -11.95 31.79
CA ARG A 9 28.64 -10.91 31.50
C ARG A 9 27.76 -11.39 30.36
N GLY A 10 26.48 -11.62 30.64
CA GLY A 10 25.49 -12.05 29.66
C GLY A 10 25.47 -11.10 28.48
N ARG A 11 25.98 -11.57 27.34
CA ARG A 11 26.00 -10.81 26.09
C ARG A 11 24.55 -10.69 25.63
N THR A 12 24.01 -9.48 25.65
CA THR A 12 22.67 -9.15 25.16
C THR A 12 22.53 -9.73 23.75
N LYS A 13 21.63 -10.71 23.57
CA LYS A 13 21.38 -11.34 22.26
C LYS A 13 20.77 -10.28 21.35
N VAL A 14 21.57 -9.77 20.42
CA VAL A 14 21.09 -8.89 19.34
C VAL A 14 20.10 -9.71 18.50
N LYS A 15 18.83 -9.29 18.45
CA LYS A 15 17.71 -10.04 17.82
C LYS A 15 17.66 -9.92 16.28
N THR A 16 18.64 -9.28 15.67
CA THR A 16 18.61 -8.78 14.28
C THR A 16 19.22 -9.73 13.24
N GLY A 17 19.81 -10.87 13.64
CA GLY A 17 20.39 -11.82 12.68
C GLY A 17 19.37 -12.63 11.88
N CYS A 18 19.75 -13.09 10.67
CA CYS A 18 18.90 -13.96 9.85
C CYS A 18 18.55 -15.27 10.58
N ALA A 19 17.42 -15.87 10.23
CA ALA A 19 16.89 -17.08 10.88
C ALA A 19 17.92 -18.22 10.85
N THR A 20 18.59 -18.44 9.72
CA THR A 20 19.65 -19.46 9.60
C THR A 20 20.83 -19.21 10.55
N CYS A 21 21.31 -17.97 10.67
CA CYS A 21 22.39 -17.64 11.61
C CYS A 21 21.96 -17.77 13.07
N ARG A 22 20.71 -17.41 13.39
CA ARG A 22 20.11 -17.58 14.72
C ARG A 22 20.00 -19.06 15.10
N ILE A 23 19.50 -19.90 14.20
CA ILE A 23 19.43 -21.37 14.37
C ILE A 23 20.82 -21.94 14.61
N ARG A 24 21.80 -21.51 13.79
CA ARG A 24 23.20 -21.93 13.90
C ARG A 24 23.93 -21.33 15.11
N LYS A 25 23.30 -20.43 15.86
CA LYS A 25 23.90 -19.69 16.99
C LYS A 25 25.22 -18.99 16.62
N ILE A 26 25.35 -18.53 15.37
CA ILE A 26 26.50 -17.76 14.90
C ILE A 26 26.11 -16.29 14.72
N LYS A 27 27.08 -15.38 14.87
CA LYS A 27 26.86 -13.94 14.61
C LYS A 27 26.53 -13.75 13.13
N CYS A 28 25.36 -13.20 12.83
CA CYS A 28 24.99 -12.81 11.48
C CYS A 28 25.75 -11.55 11.07
N ASP A 29 26.07 -11.42 9.79
CA ASP A 29 26.63 -10.22 9.17
C ASP A 29 25.55 -9.20 8.77
N GLU A 30 24.27 -9.54 8.92
CA GLU A 30 23.11 -8.67 8.68
C GLU A 30 22.99 -8.13 7.24
N GLY A 31 23.75 -8.69 6.29
CA GLY A 31 23.58 -8.42 4.86
C GLY A 31 22.17 -8.80 4.40
N LYS A 32 21.43 -7.84 3.83
CA LYS A 32 20.11 -8.05 3.24
C LYS A 32 20.20 -8.16 1.71
N PRO A 33 19.38 -9.00 1.05
CA PRO A 33 18.34 -9.88 1.61
C PRO A 33 18.89 -11.21 2.19
N PHE A 34 20.13 -11.57 1.85
CA PHE A 34 20.78 -12.79 2.33
C PHE A 34 22.12 -12.48 3.00
N CYS A 35 22.38 -13.17 4.11
CA CYS A 35 23.63 -13.01 4.85
C CYS A 35 24.81 -13.61 4.07
N GLU A 36 25.95 -12.92 4.01
CA GLU A 36 27.15 -13.42 3.32
C GLU A 36 27.62 -14.75 3.90
N LYS A 37 27.48 -14.97 5.21
CA LYS A 37 27.86 -16.25 5.83
C LYS A 37 27.01 -17.42 5.34
N CYS A 38 25.77 -17.14 4.98
CA CYS A 38 24.84 -18.13 4.47
C CYS A 38 25.25 -18.48 3.04
N VAL A 39 25.45 -17.44 2.20
CA VAL A 39 25.89 -17.55 0.81
C VAL A 39 27.25 -18.26 0.69
N LYS A 40 28.27 -17.80 1.41
CA LYS A 40 29.65 -18.37 1.37
C LYS A 40 29.72 -19.82 1.84
N THR A 41 28.78 -20.26 2.69
CA THR A 41 28.74 -21.65 3.16
C THR A 41 27.82 -22.53 2.32
N GLY A 42 27.33 -22.04 1.17
CA GLY A 42 26.43 -22.78 0.28
C GLY A 42 25.08 -23.11 0.88
N ARG A 43 24.67 -22.43 1.98
CA ARG A 43 23.40 -22.68 2.66
C ARG A 43 22.35 -21.67 2.19
N LYS A 44 21.13 -22.16 1.99
CA LYS A 44 19.95 -21.31 1.82
C LYS A 44 19.82 -20.41 3.06
N CYS A 45 19.84 -19.09 2.83
CA CYS A 45 19.58 -18.12 3.88
C CYS A 45 18.07 -18.00 4.04
N ASP A 46 17.53 -18.41 5.18
CA ASP A 46 16.11 -18.37 5.53
C ASP A 46 15.63 -16.93 5.84
N GLY A 47 16.39 -15.94 5.36
CA GLY A 47 16.08 -14.52 5.50
C GLY A 47 16.08 -14.00 6.93
N TYR A 48 15.72 -12.74 7.06
CA TYR A 48 15.45 -12.09 8.34
C TYR A 48 13.98 -12.30 8.69
N GLU A 49 13.62 -12.07 9.95
CA GLU A 49 12.24 -12.27 10.40
C GLU A 49 11.27 -11.50 9.48
N SER A 50 10.40 -12.26 8.82
CA SER A 50 9.53 -11.77 7.75
C SER A 50 8.63 -10.65 8.26
N VAL A 51 8.66 -9.52 7.55
CA VAL A 51 7.80 -8.36 7.80
C VAL A 51 6.34 -8.61 7.43
N PHE A 52 6.03 -9.81 6.89
CA PHE A 52 4.71 -10.30 6.46
C PHE A 52 4.10 -11.33 7.40
N ARG A 53 4.60 -11.47 8.64
CA ARG A 53 3.87 -12.27 9.62
C ARG A 53 2.47 -11.66 9.77
N ALA A 54 1.44 -12.43 9.42
CA ALA A 54 0.05 -12.05 9.58
C ALA A 54 -0.14 -11.44 10.97
N PHE A 55 -0.86 -10.31 11.04
CA PHE A 55 -1.49 -9.94 12.29
C PHE A 55 -2.26 -11.17 12.76
N SER A 56 -1.79 -11.80 13.82
CA SER A 56 -2.56 -12.78 14.54
C SER A 56 -3.73 -12.02 15.15
N SER A 57 -4.80 -11.83 14.36
CA SER A 57 -6.11 -11.66 14.95
C SER A 57 -6.36 -12.92 15.77
N THR A 58 -6.60 -12.72 17.05
CA THR A 58 -6.99 -13.71 18.04
C THR A 58 -7.85 -14.79 17.37
N SER A 59 -7.42 -16.05 17.51
CA SER A 59 -8.11 -17.23 17.02
C SER A 59 -9.62 -17.13 17.25
N GLN A 60 -10.37 -16.75 16.21
CA GLN A 60 -11.76 -17.11 16.11
C GLN A 60 -11.78 -18.44 15.36
N GLN A 61 -12.19 -19.48 16.08
CA GLN A 61 -12.39 -20.82 15.54
C GLN A 61 -13.35 -20.73 14.36
N ILE A 62 -12.82 -20.80 13.15
CA ILE A 62 -13.62 -21.06 11.95
C ILE A 62 -13.99 -22.54 12.01
N VAL A 63 -15.28 -22.80 12.23
CA VAL A 63 -15.87 -24.13 12.16
C VAL A 63 -15.57 -24.68 10.76
N LYS A 64 -14.90 -25.84 10.70
CA LYS A 64 -14.77 -26.64 9.48
C LYS A 64 -16.19 -27.06 9.05
N LEU A 65 -16.77 -26.36 8.08
CA LEU A 65 -17.78 -26.96 7.21
C LEU A 65 -17.18 -27.12 5.80
N ASP A 66 -17.08 -28.40 5.44
CA ASP A 66 -17.05 -28.98 4.11
C ASP A 66 -16.04 -28.45 3.07
N ALA A 67 -14.89 -29.12 3.07
CA ALA A 67 -13.85 -29.09 2.05
C ALA A 67 -14.26 -29.73 0.69
N ALA A 68 -15.55 -29.73 0.34
CA ALA A 68 -16.06 -30.41 -0.87
C ALA A 68 -16.51 -29.47 -2.00
N ALA A 69 -16.62 -28.15 -1.78
CA ALA A 69 -17.06 -27.19 -2.80
C ALA A 69 -15.93 -26.32 -3.40
N SER A 70 -14.68 -26.43 -2.92
CA SER A 70 -13.57 -25.56 -3.35
C SER A 70 -12.74 -26.17 -4.48
N ARG A 71 -13.39 -26.58 -5.57
CA ARG A 71 -12.71 -26.85 -6.84
C ARG A 71 -13.29 -25.92 -7.89
N HIS A 72 -12.43 -25.03 -8.40
CA HIS A 72 -12.58 -24.22 -9.60
C HIS A 72 -13.52 -23.00 -9.55
N ASP A 73 -12.91 -21.82 -9.44
CA ASP A 73 -13.46 -20.55 -9.98
C ASP A 73 -12.43 -19.78 -10.83
N CYS A 74 -11.16 -20.22 -10.84
CA CYS A 74 -10.13 -19.78 -11.80
C CYS A 74 -9.81 -20.91 -12.82
N ALA A 75 -10.75 -21.85 -13.08
CA ALA A 75 -10.61 -22.76 -14.23
C ALA A 75 -11.57 -22.38 -15.34
N GLU A 76 -11.04 -21.57 -16.25
CA GLU A 76 -11.13 -21.77 -17.70
C GLU A 76 -10.17 -20.80 -18.40
N GLY A 77 -8.89 -20.71 -17.99
CA GLY A 77 -7.88 -19.91 -18.71
C GLY A 77 -8.13 -18.39 -18.86
N GLU A 78 -9.29 -17.88 -18.43
CA GLU A 78 -9.69 -16.48 -18.54
C GLU A 78 -9.54 -15.76 -17.21
N PRO A 79 -9.05 -14.50 -17.24
CA PRO A 79 -8.93 -13.68 -16.05
C PRO A 79 -10.31 -13.35 -15.46
N PRO A 80 -10.42 -13.17 -14.12
CA PRO A 80 -11.70 -12.93 -13.46
C PRO A 80 -12.37 -11.57 -13.79
N LEU A 81 -11.65 -10.68 -14.50
CA LEU A 81 -12.06 -9.33 -14.90
C LEU A 81 -11.39 -8.96 -16.23
N SER A 82 -12.02 -8.06 -16.99
CA SER A 82 -11.37 -7.39 -18.12
C SER A 82 -10.35 -6.34 -17.65
N THR A 83 -9.38 -5.97 -18.49
CA THR A 83 -8.40 -4.91 -18.18
C THR A 83 -9.09 -3.59 -17.83
N ASN A 84 -10.18 -3.25 -18.53
CA ASN A 84 -10.91 -2.01 -18.28
C ASN A 84 -11.66 -2.06 -16.94
N ASP A 85 -12.30 -3.19 -16.62
CA ASP A 85 -13.00 -3.35 -15.34
C ASP A 85 -12.04 -3.32 -14.16
N LEU A 86 -10.87 -3.98 -14.27
CA LEU A 86 -9.86 -3.92 -13.22
C LEU A 86 -9.29 -2.50 -13.06
N ASN A 87 -8.99 -1.81 -14.16
CA ASN A 87 -8.55 -0.41 -14.12
C ASN A 87 -9.59 0.48 -13.41
N ARG A 88 -10.88 0.27 -13.67
CA ARG A 88 -11.98 0.92 -12.93
C ARG A 88 -11.96 0.51 -11.46
N TYR A 89 -11.75 -0.77 -11.15
CA TYR A 89 -11.86 -1.28 -9.77
C TYR A 89 -10.68 -0.89 -8.87
N PHE A 90 -9.55 -0.44 -9.43
CA PHE A 90 -8.40 -0.02 -8.63
C PHE A 90 -8.66 1.16 -7.68
N SER A 91 -9.62 2.04 -7.98
CA SER A 91 -9.95 3.18 -7.11
C SER A 91 -11.44 3.36 -6.96
N THR A 92 -11.94 3.66 -5.77
CA THR A 92 -13.34 4.05 -5.52
C THR A 92 -13.67 5.40 -6.15
N LYS A 93 -12.67 6.22 -6.50
CA LYS A 93 -12.87 7.48 -7.23
C LYS A 93 -13.48 7.26 -8.63
N THR A 94 -13.22 6.11 -9.25
CA THR A 94 -13.72 5.79 -10.60
C THR A 94 -15.23 5.52 -10.62
N ILE A 95 -15.84 5.23 -9.46
CA ILE A 95 -17.31 5.20 -9.29
C ILE A 95 -17.92 6.57 -9.60
N PHE A 96 -17.09 7.63 -9.60
CA PHE A 96 -17.43 9.01 -9.94
C PHE A 96 -16.78 9.44 -11.26
N ASP A 97 -16.55 8.51 -12.19
CA ASP A 97 -16.01 8.78 -13.52
C ASP A 97 -14.66 9.51 -13.49
N VAL A 98 -13.79 9.09 -12.57
CA VAL A 98 -12.39 9.52 -12.50
C VAL A 98 -11.51 8.47 -13.15
N GLU A 99 -10.69 8.88 -14.11
CA GLU A 99 -9.72 8.01 -14.76
C GLU A 99 -8.41 7.91 -13.96
N LEU A 100 -7.81 6.72 -13.88
CA LEU A 100 -6.54 6.46 -13.16
C LEU A 100 -5.35 6.22 -14.08
N SER A 101 -5.59 5.89 -15.36
CA SER A 101 -4.57 5.50 -16.34
C SER A 101 -3.66 4.35 -15.82
N CYS A 102 -4.26 3.31 -15.23
CA CYS A 102 -3.58 2.12 -14.70
C CYS A 102 -3.78 0.86 -15.58
N SER A 103 -3.93 1.03 -16.89
CA SER A 103 -4.19 -0.08 -17.82
C SER A 103 -3.05 -1.09 -17.89
N GLU A 104 -1.81 -0.62 -17.87
CA GLU A 104 -0.61 -1.49 -17.87
C GLU A 104 -0.51 -2.29 -16.57
N GLU A 105 -0.81 -1.66 -15.43
CA GLU A 105 -0.84 -2.32 -14.13
C GLU A 105 -1.96 -3.36 -14.06
N ALA A 106 -3.15 -3.03 -14.59
CA ALA A 106 -4.26 -3.97 -14.70
C ALA A 106 -3.86 -5.20 -15.52
N GLU A 107 -3.28 -4.99 -16.70
CA GLU A 107 -2.84 -6.10 -17.56
C GLU A 107 -1.82 -7.01 -16.85
N GLN A 108 -0.82 -6.44 -16.17
CA GLN A 108 0.17 -7.23 -15.42
C GLN A 108 -0.47 -8.06 -14.30
N VAL A 109 -1.42 -7.48 -13.56
CA VAL A 109 -2.15 -8.18 -12.50
C VAL A 109 -2.99 -9.32 -13.09
N LEU A 110 -3.73 -9.09 -14.17
CA LEU A 110 -4.58 -10.11 -14.80
C LEU A 110 -3.72 -11.27 -15.34
N GLN A 111 -2.62 -10.98 -16.04
CA GLN A 111 -1.72 -12.01 -16.53
C GLN A 111 -1.11 -12.85 -15.40
N ALA A 112 -0.71 -12.21 -14.30
CA ALA A 112 -0.18 -12.93 -13.14
C ALA A 112 -1.24 -13.75 -12.40
N SER A 113 -2.51 -13.32 -12.44
CA SER A 113 -3.61 -14.04 -11.78
C SER A 113 -3.86 -15.43 -12.35
N LEU A 114 -3.53 -15.66 -13.62
CA LEU A 114 -3.67 -16.96 -14.29
C LEU A 114 -2.74 -18.03 -13.72
N THR A 115 -1.64 -17.62 -13.08
CA THR A 115 -0.60 -18.53 -12.59
C THR A 115 -0.37 -18.44 -11.08
N ASN A 116 -0.90 -17.41 -10.42
CA ASN A 116 -0.67 -17.14 -9.01
C ASN A 116 -1.99 -17.04 -8.23
N ASP A 117 -2.22 -18.04 -7.36
CA ASP A 117 -3.41 -18.12 -6.52
C ASP A 117 -3.59 -16.92 -5.59
N SER A 118 -2.51 -16.34 -5.06
CA SER A 118 -2.62 -15.16 -4.18
C SER A 118 -3.27 -13.99 -4.92
N ILE A 119 -2.90 -13.79 -6.19
CA ILE A 119 -3.43 -12.72 -7.03
C ILE A 119 -4.85 -13.05 -7.51
N CYS A 120 -5.14 -14.28 -7.95
CA CYS A 120 -6.51 -14.70 -8.28
C CYS A 120 -7.45 -14.46 -7.09
N HIS A 121 -7.08 -14.90 -5.88
CA HIS A 121 -7.88 -14.64 -4.67
C HIS A 121 -8.04 -13.15 -4.34
N ALA A 122 -6.99 -12.34 -4.53
CA ALA A 122 -7.08 -10.89 -4.32
C ALA A 122 -8.05 -10.24 -5.31
N LEU A 123 -8.03 -10.66 -6.59
CA LEU A 123 -8.94 -10.15 -7.62
C LEU A 123 -10.39 -10.54 -7.38
N LEU A 124 -10.65 -11.81 -7.02
CA LEU A 124 -12.00 -12.27 -6.65
C LEU A 124 -12.54 -11.49 -5.45
N SER A 125 -11.68 -11.18 -4.49
CA SER A 125 -12.04 -10.32 -3.36
C SER A 125 -12.40 -8.91 -3.80
N LEU A 126 -11.53 -8.26 -4.60
CA LEU A 126 -11.76 -6.90 -5.10
C LEU A 126 -13.07 -6.83 -5.89
N ARG A 127 -13.29 -7.78 -6.80
CA ARG A 127 -14.50 -7.87 -7.61
C ARG A 127 -15.76 -7.93 -6.74
N ALA A 128 -15.86 -8.94 -5.87
CA ALA A 128 -17.06 -9.15 -5.04
C ALA A 128 -17.37 -7.95 -4.13
N LEU A 129 -16.33 -7.39 -3.49
CA LEU A 129 -16.48 -6.23 -2.62
C LEU A 129 -16.86 -4.97 -3.40
N ARG A 130 -16.38 -4.84 -4.64
CA ARG A 130 -16.66 -3.69 -5.49
C ARG A 130 -18.06 -3.74 -6.08
N GLU A 131 -18.50 -4.89 -6.57
CA GLU A 131 -19.87 -5.13 -7.03
C GLU A 131 -20.88 -4.85 -5.89
N ASN A 132 -20.60 -5.32 -4.67
CA ASN A 132 -21.42 -5.03 -3.49
C ASN A 132 -21.49 -3.53 -3.16
N LEU A 133 -20.41 -2.80 -3.45
CA LEU A 133 -20.35 -1.37 -3.20
C LEU A 133 -21.11 -0.56 -4.25
N GLU A 134 -20.96 -0.93 -5.51
CA GLU A 134 -21.64 -0.29 -6.64
C GLU A 134 -23.16 -0.55 -6.58
N SER A 135 -23.61 -1.75 -6.20
CA SER A 135 -25.05 -2.06 -6.06
C SER A 135 -25.75 -1.24 -4.96
N LYS A 136 -25.05 -0.92 -3.86
CA LYS A 136 -25.56 -0.02 -2.81
C LYS A 136 -25.78 1.42 -3.28
N LYS A 137 -25.07 1.86 -4.32
CA LYS A 137 -25.20 3.21 -4.88
C LYS A 137 -26.44 3.35 -5.75
N GLU A 138 -26.76 2.30 -6.51
CA GLU A 138 -27.82 2.36 -7.52
C GLU A 138 -29.22 2.24 -6.91
N GLY A 139 -29.37 1.73 -5.69
CA GLY A 139 -30.65 1.70 -4.97
C GLY A 139 -31.77 0.87 -5.62
N ASP A 140 -31.50 0.27 -6.79
CA ASP A 140 -32.50 -0.30 -7.71
C ASP A 140 -32.33 -1.82 -7.94
N THR A 141 -31.47 -2.50 -7.19
CA THR A 141 -31.26 -3.94 -7.38
C THR A 141 -32.30 -4.80 -6.66
N PHE A 142 -32.89 -5.74 -7.40
CA PHE A 142 -33.76 -6.84 -6.93
C PHE A 142 -33.07 -7.88 -6.02
N GLU A 143 -31.82 -7.65 -5.61
CA GLU A 143 -31.08 -8.58 -4.76
C GLU A 143 -31.57 -8.50 -3.31
N THR A 144 -31.78 -9.66 -2.69
CA THR A 144 -32.12 -9.73 -1.27
C THR A 144 -30.92 -9.31 -0.42
N ASP A 145 -31.17 -8.69 0.74
CA ASP A 145 -30.14 -8.32 1.72
C ASP A 145 -29.25 -9.52 2.12
N GLU A 146 -29.80 -10.74 2.04
CA GLU A 146 -29.06 -11.99 2.24
C GLU A 146 -28.01 -12.25 1.15
N GLN A 147 -28.35 -12.05 -0.13
CA GLN A 147 -27.43 -12.26 -1.26
C GLN A 147 -26.25 -11.27 -1.19
N GLN A 148 -26.52 -10.02 -0.83
CA GLN A 148 -25.49 -9.00 -0.65
C GLN A 148 -24.53 -9.35 0.49
N ARG A 149 -25.03 -9.87 1.61
CA ARG A 149 -24.20 -10.34 2.73
C ARG A 149 -23.35 -11.54 2.34
N LEU A 150 -23.91 -12.50 1.59
CA LEU A 150 -23.16 -13.66 1.10
C LEU A 150 -22.02 -13.26 0.17
N SER A 151 -22.28 -12.35 -0.78
CA SER A 151 -21.25 -11.82 -1.70
C SER A 151 -20.13 -11.07 -0.94
N TYR A 152 -20.50 -10.23 0.03
CA TYR A 152 -19.52 -9.55 0.89
C TYR A 152 -18.65 -10.54 1.68
N ASN A 153 -19.27 -11.56 2.29
CA ASN A 153 -18.57 -12.60 3.05
C ASN A 153 -17.64 -13.43 2.15
N PHE A 154 -18.06 -13.75 0.94
CA PHE A 154 -17.21 -14.38 -0.07
C PHE A 154 -15.98 -13.50 -0.35
N GLY A 155 -16.17 -12.20 -0.57
CA GLY A 155 -15.08 -11.24 -0.77
C GLY A 155 -14.06 -11.25 0.38
N LEU A 156 -14.51 -11.30 1.63
CA LEU A 156 -13.64 -11.40 2.81
C LEU A 156 -12.91 -12.75 2.93
N GLN A 157 -13.57 -13.84 2.53
CA GLN A 157 -12.96 -15.16 2.50
C GLN A 157 -11.82 -15.21 1.46
N GLN A 158 -12.04 -14.67 0.26
CA GLN A 158 -11.03 -14.57 -0.79
C GLN A 158 -9.85 -13.67 -0.36
N TYR A 159 -10.13 -12.54 0.29
CA TYR A 159 -9.10 -11.70 0.89
C TYR A 159 -8.20 -12.47 1.86
N SER A 160 -8.81 -13.25 2.76
CA SER A 160 -8.07 -14.05 3.76
C SER A 160 -7.19 -15.13 3.11
N LYS A 161 -7.69 -15.77 2.05
CA LYS A 161 -6.92 -16.72 1.24
C LYS A 161 -5.75 -16.03 0.54
N ALA A 162 -5.96 -14.85 -0.03
CA ALA A 162 -4.92 -14.05 -0.67
C ALA A 162 -3.78 -13.72 0.30
N LEU A 163 -4.10 -13.22 1.51
CA LEU A 163 -3.11 -12.92 2.53
C LEU A 163 -2.33 -14.15 3.00
N THR A 164 -3.01 -15.27 3.20
CA THR A 164 -2.37 -16.53 3.65
C THR A 164 -1.41 -17.07 2.59
N SER A 165 -1.83 -17.04 1.32
CA SER A 165 -1.01 -17.45 0.18
C SER A 165 0.20 -16.51 -0.01
N LEU A 166 -0.01 -15.20 0.09
CA LEU A 166 1.05 -14.20 0.02
C LEU A 166 2.10 -14.37 1.13
N ALA A 167 1.67 -14.56 2.37
CA ALA A 167 2.57 -14.78 3.50
C ALA A 167 3.41 -16.07 3.33
N SER A 168 2.81 -17.11 2.77
CA SER A 168 3.51 -18.36 2.45
C SER A 168 4.57 -18.15 1.37
N ASN A 169 4.24 -17.43 0.30
CA ASN A 169 5.16 -17.11 -0.81
C ASN A 169 6.35 -16.25 -0.36
N LEU A 170 6.14 -15.34 0.59
CA LEU A 170 7.18 -14.46 1.11
C LEU A 170 8.04 -15.07 2.23
N SER A 171 7.75 -16.31 2.64
CA SER A 171 8.60 -17.03 3.58
C SER A 171 9.98 -17.37 2.98
N TYR A 172 10.06 -17.56 1.66
CA TYR A 172 11.30 -17.77 0.92
C TYR A 172 11.30 -16.94 -0.36
N PRO A 173 11.79 -15.69 -0.34
CA PRO A 173 11.66 -14.76 -1.44
C PRO A 173 12.47 -15.19 -2.67
N SER A 174 11.78 -15.33 -3.80
CA SER A 174 12.31 -15.45 -5.16
C SER A 174 11.90 -14.23 -6.00
N PRO A 175 12.55 -13.96 -7.14
CA PRO A 175 12.13 -12.87 -8.03
C PRO A 175 10.64 -12.93 -8.41
N ASP A 176 10.15 -14.13 -8.70
CA ASP A 176 8.73 -14.36 -9.04
C ASP A 176 7.81 -14.12 -7.84
N SER A 177 8.18 -14.60 -6.64
CA SER A 177 7.35 -14.36 -5.45
C SER A 177 7.31 -12.88 -5.07
N LEU A 178 8.39 -12.13 -5.31
CA LEU A 178 8.45 -10.68 -5.10
C LEU A 178 7.59 -9.94 -6.12
N LYS A 179 7.65 -10.33 -7.40
CA LYS A 179 6.76 -9.82 -8.45
C LYS A 179 5.30 -10.06 -8.06
N SER A 180 4.96 -11.30 -7.69
CA SER A 180 3.60 -11.63 -7.27
C SER A 180 3.16 -10.86 -6.03
N ALA A 181 4.06 -10.64 -5.07
CA ALA A 181 3.77 -9.84 -3.88
C ALA A 181 3.47 -8.39 -4.20
N LEU A 182 4.22 -7.77 -5.11
CA LEU A 182 4.00 -6.38 -5.52
C LEU A 182 2.67 -6.21 -6.27
N LEU A 183 2.34 -7.14 -7.18
CA LEU A 183 1.03 -7.16 -7.86
C LEU A 183 -0.12 -7.41 -6.87
N CYS A 184 0.07 -8.34 -5.93
CA CYS A 184 -0.92 -8.59 -4.89
C CYS A 184 -1.12 -7.36 -4.01
N CYS A 185 -0.06 -6.61 -3.68
CA CYS A 185 -0.15 -5.34 -2.97
C CYS A 185 -1.00 -4.30 -3.72
N GLN A 186 -0.90 -4.20 -5.06
CA GLN A 186 -1.75 -3.29 -5.86
C GLN A 186 -3.23 -3.58 -5.62
N VAL A 187 -3.62 -4.86 -5.74
CA VAL A 187 -5.01 -5.30 -5.56
C VAL A 187 -5.46 -5.13 -4.12
N LEU A 188 -4.63 -5.49 -3.14
CA LEU A 188 -4.97 -5.39 -1.71
C LEU A 188 -5.13 -3.93 -1.25
N ILE A 189 -4.35 -3.00 -1.80
CA ILE A 189 -4.54 -1.55 -1.57
C ILE A 189 -5.95 -1.13 -2.01
N SER A 190 -6.39 -1.59 -3.18
CA SER A 190 -7.75 -1.32 -3.69
C SER A 190 -8.83 -2.00 -2.87
N VAL A 191 -8.61 -3.24 -2.40
CA VAL A 191 -9.53 -3.94 -1.48
C VAL A 191 -9.70 -3.16 -0.18
N GLU A 192 -8.61 -2.72 0.44
CA GLU A 192 -8.69 -1.93 1.67
C GLU A 192 -9.38 -0.58 1.45
N GLN A 193 -9.26 0.00 0.26
CA GLN A 193 -10.00 1.22 -0.10
C GLN A 193 -11.51 0.99 -0.12
N VAL A 194 -11.96 -0.09 -0.77
CA VAL A 194 -13.38 -0.47 -0.85
C VAL A 194 -13.94 -0.77 0.55
N ARG A 195 -13.11 -1.38 1.41
CA ARG A 195 -13.48 -1.69 2.80
C ARG A 195 -13.39 -0.50 3.76
N GLY A 196 -12.86 0.65 3.31
CA GLY A 196 -12.63 1.82 4.16
C GLY A 196 -11.55 1.63 5.23
N ASN A 197 -10.69 0.62 5.11
CA ASN A 197 -9.67 0.29 6.11
C ASN A 197 -8.31 0.88 5.74
N PHE A 198 -8.18 2.18 5.95
CA PHE A 198 -6.99 2.93 5.55
C PHE A 198 -5.74 2.53 6.34
N ALA A 199 -5.91 2.05 7.57
CA ALA A 199 -4.81 1.53 8.39
C ALA A 199 -4.11 0.34 7.70
N ALA A 200 -4.86 -0.64 7.22
CA ALA A 200 -4.31 -1.77 6.47
C ALA A 200 -3.80 -1.37 5.08
N MET A 201 -4.46 -0.41 4.41
CA MET A 201 -3.96 0.16 3.15
C MET A 201 -2.56 0.74 3.32
N GLY A 202 -2.34 1.55 4.36
CA GLY A 202 -1.04 2.13 4.68
C GLY A 202 0.02 1.06 4.88
N LEU A 203 -0.33 -0.06 5.54
CA LEU A 203 0.58 -1.19 5.72
C LEU A 203 0.96 -1.83 4.39
N HIS A 204 0.02 -2.07 3.48
CA HIS A 204 0.32 -2.62 2.15
C HIS A 204 1.23 -1.71 1.33
N ILE A 205 1.01 -0.39 1.40
CA ILE A 205 1.88 0.62 0.77
C ILE A 205 3.29 0.54 1.34
N ILE A 206 3.44 0.64 2.66
CA ILE A 206 4.75 0.65 3.34
C ILE A 206 5.53 -0.64 3.04
N ARG A 207 4.86 -1.80 3.12
CA ARG A 207 5.49 -3.10 2.86
C ARG A 207 5.90 -3.25 1.40
N GLY A 208 5.03 -2.82 0.48
CA GLY A 208 5.33 -2.84 -0.94
C GLY A 208 6.52 -1.96 -1.33
N LEU A 209 6.56 -0.72 -0.82
CA LEU A 209 7.72 0.18 -1.01
C LEU A 209 8.99 -0.38 -0.37
N SER A 210 8.88 -1.02 0.79
CA SER A 210 10.01 -1.70 1.43
C SER A 210 10.57 -2.84 0.58
N ILE A 211 9.71 -3.62 -0.10
CA ILE A 211 10.17 -4.66 -1.04
C ILE A 211 10.95 -4.03 -2.19
N LEU A 212 10.41 -2.97 -2.82
CA LEU A 212 11.09 -2.30 -3.94
C LEU A 212 12.49 -1.79 -3.54
N HIS A 213 12.61 -1.26 -2.33
CA HIS A 213 13.88 -0.76 -1.79
C HIS A 213 14.86 -1.88 -1.41
N GLU A 214 14.42 -2.83 -0.57
CA GLU A 214 15.27 -3.91 -0.06
C GLU A 214 15.82 -4.80 -1.18
N TYR A 215 15.01 -5.03 -2.21
CA TYR A 215 15.37 -5.88 -3.36
C TYR A 215 15.87 -5.09 -4.55
N ARG A 216 16.06 -3.77 -4.43
CA ARG A 216 16.66 -2.91 -5.47
C ARG A 216 15.99 -3.10 -6.83
N ALA A 217 14.69 -2.82 -6.87
CA ALA A 217 13.86 -2.90 -8.08
C ALA A 217 14.32 -1.94 -9.20
N ARG A 218 15.05 -0.88 -8.85
CA ARG A 218 15.63 0.09 -9.78
C ARG A 218 17.15 0.21 -9.60
N PRO A 219 17.86 0.71 -10.63
CA PRO A 219 19.27 1.06 -10.51
C PRO A 219 19.54 2.00 -9.33
N TYR A 220 20.73 1.89 -8.73
CA TYR A 220 21.09 2.61 -7.51
C TYR A 220 22.58 2.96 -7.50
N LEU A 221 22.97 4.02 -6.78
CA LEU A 221 24.37 4.43 -6.68
C LEU A 221 25.03 3.83 -5.45
N THR A 222 26.28 3.41 -5.58
CA THR A 222 27.14 2.99 -4.46
C THR A 222 28.43 3.79 -4.47
N ALA A 223 29.28 3.64 -3.44
CA ALA A 223 30.65 4.17 -3.46
C ALA A 223 31.46 3.72 -4.69
N ASN A 224 31.10 2.57 -5.27
CA ASN A 224 31.75 1.97 -6.43
C ASN A 224 31.11 2.37 -7.77
N GLY A 225 30.15 3.31 -7.77
CA GLY A 225 29.45 3.78 -8.96
C GLY A 225 28.02 3.26 -9.11
N LEU A 226 27.49 3.40 -10.33
CA LEU A 226 26.11 3.03 -10.70
C LEU A 226 25.96 1.51 -10.78
N MET A 227 25.04 0.97 -9.98
CA MET A 227 24.68 -0.44 -9.98
C MET A 227 23.35 -0.64 -10.71
N PRO A 228 23.23 -1.68 -11.54
CA PRO A 228 21.94 -2.05 -12.15
C PRO A 228 20.95 -2.52 -11.08
N ALA A 229 19.67 -2.55 -11.44
CA ALA A 229 18.63 -3.19 -10.62
C ALA A 229 19.01 -4.66 -10.37
N ARG A 230 18.85 -5.13 -9.13
CA ARG A 230 19.16 -6.54 -8.78
C ARG A 230 18.13 -7.51 -9.36
N HIS A 231 16.89 -7.05 -9.47
CA HIS A 231 15.76 -7.80 -10.03
C HIS A 231 15.06 -6.93 -11.07
N SER A 232 15.52 -7.00 -12.32
CA SER A 232 14.86 -6.33 -13.44
C SER A 232 13.47 -6.92 -13.68
N GLY A 233 12.47 -6.07 -13.92
CA GLY A 233 11.11 -6.50 -14.25
C GLY A 233 10.17 -6.67 -13.05
N LEU A 234 10.56 -6.21 -11.85
CA LEU A 234 9.60 -6.04 -10.76
C LEU A 234 8.56 -4.95 -11.12
N PRO A 235 7.27 -5.14 -10.80
CA PRO A 235 6.22 -4.16 -11.06
C PRO A 235 6.49 -2.83 -10.34
N SER A 236 6.20 -1.72 -11.02
CA SER A 236 6.32 -0.36 -10.47
C SER A 236 5.15 -0.05 -9.52
N LEU A 237 5.12 -0.71 -8.37
CA LEU A 237 4.07 -0.48 -7.35
C LEU A 237 4.05 0.97 -6.86
N ASP A 238 5.20 1.63 -6.79
CA ASP A 238 5.31 3.05 -6.45
C ASP A 238 4.60 3.96 -7.47
N ILE A 239 4.74 3.71 -8.77
CA ILE A 239 4.01 4.45 -9.81
C ILE A 239 2.49 4.23 -9.67
N PHE A 240 2.06 2.98 -9.45
CA PHE A 240 0.65 2.66 -9.19
C PHE A 240 0.09 3.45 -8.00
N ILE A 241 0.81 3.48 -6.87
CA ILE A 241 0.38 4.20 -5.67
C ILE A 241 0.29 5.70 -5.97
N ILE A 242 1.26 6.28 -6.68
CA ILE A 242 1.22 7.70 -7.05
C ILE A 242 -0.02 7.99 -7.90
N LYS A 243 -0.29 7.21 -8.97
CA LYS A 243 -1.47 7.38 -9.83
C LYS A 243 -2.77 7.30 -9.03
N LEU A 244 -2.88 6.30 -8.14
CA LEU A 244 -4.05 6.08 -7.29
C LEU A 244 -4.38 7.31 -6.41
N PHE A 245 -3.37 7.87 -5.74
CA PHE A 245 -3.56 9.00 -4.84
C PHE A 245 -3.69 10.33 -5.57
N ALA A 246 -2.97 10.52 -6.68
CA ALA A 246 -2.98 11.75 -7.47
C ALA A 246 -4.26 11.96 -8.29
N ALA A 247 -4.99 10.89 -8.60
CA ALA A 247 -6.26 10.99 -9.31
C ALA A 247 -7.22 11.97 -8.61
N PRO A 248 -7.84 12.90 -9.34
CA PRO A 248 -8.67 13.94 -8.74
C PRO A 248 -9.86 13.33 -8.01
N CYS A 249 -10.15 13.83 -6.81
CA CYS A 249 -11.35 13.45 -6.07
C CYS A 249 -12.51 14.36 -6.48
N LYS A 250 -13.41 13.90 -7.38
CA LYS A 250 -14.65 14.61 -7.72
C LYS A 250 -15.66 14.69 -6.56
N PHE A 251 -15.39 14.03 -5.42
CA PHE A 251 -16.14 14.19 -4.17
C PHE A 251 -16.35 15.66 -3.73
N THR A 252 -15.51 16.59 -4.22
CA THR A 252 -15.57 18.01 -3.85
C THR A 252 -16.36 18.89 -4.82
N GLU A 253 -16.84 18.36 -5.95
CA GLU A 253 -17.55 19.11 -7.00
C GLU A 253 -19.02 18.63 -7.10
N GLN A 254 -19.87 19.20 -6.24
CA GLN A 254 -21.35 19.21 -6.31
C GLN A 254 -22.10 17.85 -6.51
N GLN A 255 -22.78 17.39 -5.46
CA GLN A 255 -24.06 16.65 -5.64
C GLN A 255 -25.23 17.66 -5.59
N PRO A 256 -26.25 17.55 -6.46
CA PRO A 256 -27.52 18.23 -6.25
C PRO A 256 -28.18 17.73 -4.95
N PRO A 257 -29.01 18.56 -4.27
CA PRO A 257 -29.59 18.22 -2.98
C PRO A 257 -30.58 17.07 -3.16
N GLY A 258 -30.22 15.86 -2.70
CA GLY A 258 -31.15 14.73 -2.71
C GLY A 258 -30.55 13.32 -2.53
N SER A 259 -29.23 13.12 -2.60
CA SER A 259 -28.64 11.77 -2.45
C SER A 259 -27.62 11.72 -1.32
N SER A 260 -28.07 11.32 -0.14
CA SER A 260 -27.20 10.92 0.97
C SER A 260 -26.45 9.63 0.61
N SER A 261 -25.31 9.76 -0.07
CA SER A 261 -24.45 8.64 -0.49
C SER A 261 -23.88 7.90 0.74
N ILE A 262 -23.94 6.56 0.74
CA ILE A 262 -23.65 5.66 1.87
C ILE A 262 -22.16 5.67 2.30
N MET A 263 -21.26 6.25 1.50
CA MET A 263 -19.81 6.22 1.76
C MET A 263 -19.12 7.58 1.95
N THR A 264 -19.81 8.69 1.77
CA THR A 264 -19.16 10.00 1.93
C THR A 264 -19.34 10.48 3.37
N PRO A 265 -18.27 10.74 4.17
CA PRO A 265 -18.35 11.69 5.27
C PRO A 265 -19.05 12.96 4.79
N PRO A 266 -19.79 13.70 5.65
CA PRO A 266 -20.39 14.94 5.21
C PRO A 266 -19.21 15.75 4.72
N VAL A 267 -19.32 16.26 3.49
CA VAL A 267 -18.39 17.28 3.05
C VAL A 267 -18.60 18.40 4.05
N GLU A 268 -17.70 18.51 5.05
CA GLU A 268 -17.55 19.73 5.82
C GLU A 268 -17.42 20.80 4.75
N THR A 269 -18.40 21.70 4.75
CA THR A 269 -18.65 22.73 3.74
C THR A 269 -17.51 23.74 3.59
N ASN A 270 -16.34 23.43 4.17
CA ASN A 270 -15.08 24.15 4.14
C ASN A 270 -14.15 23.79 2.95
N ASN A 271 -14.52 22.84 2.07
CA ASN A 271 -13.73 22.55 0.85
C ASN A 271 -13.57 23.73 -0.13
N ARG A 272 -14.26 24.86 0.09
CA ARG A 272 -14.01 26.12 -0.62
C ARG A 272 -12.69 26.82 -0.24
N LYS A 273 -11.96 26.34 0.76
CA LYS A 273 -10.80 27.05 1.33
C LYS A 273 -9.42 26.49 0.96
N LEU A 274 -9.32 25.33 0.31
CA LEU A 274 -8.02 24.89 -0.21
C LEU A 274 -7.74 25.68 -1.49
N ALA A 275 -6.73 26.54 -1.46
CA ALA A 275 -6.39 27.34 -2.62
C ALA A 275 -6.07 26.42 -3.82
N PRO A 276 -6.68 26.64 -5.01
CA PRO A 276 -6.52 25.77 -6.19
C PRO A 276 -5.05 25.50 -6.57
N ASN A 277 -4.16 26.42 -6.21
CA ASN A 277 -2.71 26.30 -6.38
C ASN A 277 -2.11 25.10 -5.62
N MET A 278 -2.59 24.74 -4.43
CA MET A 278 -1.98 23.68 -3.61
C MET A 278 -2.11 22.29 -4.25
N ARG A 279 -3.26 21.98 -4.86
CA ARG A 279 -3.43 20.73 -5.61
C ARG A 279 -2.61 20.76 -6.90
N ALA A 280 -2.62 21.89 -7.62
CA ALA A 280 -1.87 22.03 -8.87
C ALA A 280 -0.36 21.84 -8.68
N GLU A 281 0.22 22.44 -7.64
CA GLU A 281 1.64 22.27 -7.32
C GLU A 281 1.99 20.82 -6.97
N LEU A 282 1.15 20.15 -6.17
CA LEU A 282 1.38 18.74 -5.83
C LEU A 282 1.25 17.84 -7.07
N THR A 283 0.28 18.10 -7.95
CA THR A 283 0.14 17.39 -9.23
C THR A 283 1.38 17.56 -10.12
N LYS A 284 1.98 18.76 -10.16
CA LYS A 284 3.23 19.00 -10.90
C LYS A 284 4.38 18.16 -10.34
N VAL A 285 4.49 18.07 -9.01
CA VAL A 285 5.49 17.21 -8.35
C VAL A 285 5.23 15.73 -8.63
N VAL A 286 3.97 15.29 -8.61
CA VAL A 286 3.56 13.93 -8.97
C VAL A 286 4.04 13.57 -10.38
N THR A 287 3.68 14.38 -11.38
CA THR A 287 4.02 14.10 -12.79
C THR A 287 5.54 14.06 -12.98
N SER A 288 6.26 14.99 -12.35
CA SER A 288 7.72 15.03 -12.39
C SER A 288 8.37 13.83 -11.68
N THR A 289 7.76 13.35 -10.60
CA THR A 289 8.23 12.15 -9.88
C THR A 289 8.07 10.89 -10.73
N ILE A 290 6.92 10.71 -11.40
CA ILE A 290 6.72 9.58 -12.33
C ILE A 290 7.76 9.63 -13.46
N ALA A 291 7.94 10.80 -14.08
CA ALA A 291 8.94 10.98 -15.13
C ALA A 291 10.38 10.68 -14.65
N LEU A 292 10.73 11.09 -13.43
CA LEU A 292 12.01 10.76 -12.80
C LEU A 292 12.18 9.25 -12.65
N LEU A 293 11.16 8.53 -12.13
CA LEU A 293 11.22 7.08 -11.93
C LEU A 293 11.38 6.32 -13.25
N GLU A 294 10.71 6.76 -14.31
CA GLU A 294 10.86 6.19 -15.65
C GLU A 294 12.27 6.38 -16.19
N LYS A 295 12.85 7.59 -16.06
CA LYS A 295 14.24 7.86 -16.42
C LYS A 295 15.19 6.97 -15.62
N VAL A 296 15.03 6.90 -14.30
CA VAL A 296 15.85 6.07 -13.39
C VAL A 296 15.80 4.59 -13.77
N THR A 297 14.65 4.09 -14.22
CA THR A 297 14.51 2.70 -14.65
C THR A 297 15.36 2.38 -15.89
N ARG A 298 15.64 3.37 -16.73
CA ARG A 298 16.35 3.21 -18.02
C ARG A 298 17.82 3.66 -17.99
N ILE A 299 18.34 4.15 -16.86
CA ILE A 299 19.70 4.69 -16.83
C ILE A 299 20.77 3.62 -17.09
N GLN A 300 21.78 4.04 -17.84
CA GLN A 300 22.94 3.20 -18.18
C GLN A 300 24.28 3.86 -17.85
N ALA A 301 24.29 5.18 -17.62
CA ALA A 301 25.52 5.96 -17.41
C ALA A 301 25.50 6.73 -16.08
N LEU A 302 26.69 6.89 -15.48
CA LEU A 302 26.86 7.59 -14.21
C LEU A 302 26.53 9.09 -14.31
N GLU A 303 26.84 9.72 -15.44
CA GLU A 303 26.56 11.14 -15.69
C GLU A 303 25.05 11.43 -15.66
N GLN A 304 24.26 10.53 -16.26
CA GLN A 304 22.79 10.61 -16.20
C GLN A 304 22.31 10.52 -14.75
N ALA A 305 22.89 9.61 -13.96
CA ALA A 305 22.52 9.46 -12.55
C ALA A 305 22.77 10.74 -11.73
N GLN A 306 23.85 11.49 -12.01
CA GLN A 306 24.11 12.77 -11.34
C GLN A 306 23.06 13.85 -11.68
N SER A 307 22.66 13.93 -12.95
CA SER A 307 21.59 14.83 -13.39
C SER A 307 20.26 14.50 -12.68
N LEU A 308 19.90 13.21 -12.63
CA LEU A 308 18.69 12.75 -11.96
C LEU A 308 18.74 12.93 -10.44
N LEU A 309 19.91 12.88 -9.81
CA LEU A 309 20.06 13.25 -8.39
C LEU A 309 19.76 14.73 -8.13
N SER A 310 20.11 15.61 -9.07
CA SER A 310 19.76 17.03 -9.00
C SER A 310 18.25 17.24 -9.16
N GLU A 311 17.63 16.58 -10.14
CA GLU A 311 16.18 16.59 -10.36
C GLU A 311 15.44 16.08 -9.11
N ARG A 312 15.88 14.94 -8.54
CA ARG A 312 15.36 14.38 -7.29
C ARG A 312 15.44 15.36 -6.13
N ARG A 313 16.56 16.09 -5.98
CA ARG A 313 16.71 17.09 -4.92
C ARG A 313 15.72 18.24 -5.09
N GLY A 314 15.59 18.77 -6.31
CA GLY A 314 14.61 19.81 -6.61
C GLY A 314 13.16 19.39 -6.31
N LEU A 315 12.82 18.12 -6.55
CA LEU A 315 11.49 17.59 -6.19
C LEU A 315 11.29 17.48 -4.67
N LEU A 316 12.31 17.05 -3.92
CA LEU A 316 12.25 17.02 -2.46
C LEU A 316 12.11 18.43 -1.88
N ASP A 317 12.89 19.39 -2.38
CA ASP A 317 12.79 20.80 -1.98
C ASP A 317 11.41 21.37 -2.31
N GLY A 318 10.86 21.02 -3.48
CA GLY A 318 9.50 21.39 -3.88
C GLY A 318 8.42 20.81 -2.97
N LEU A 319 8.54 19.55 -2.56
CA LEU A 319 7.63 18.93 -1.57
C LEU A 319 7.69 19.63 -0.22
N ASP A 320 8.90 19.95 0.26
CA ASP A 320 9.08 20.59 1.57
C ASP A 320 8.57 22.04 1.55
N SER A 321 8.77 22.77 0.45
CA SER A 321 8.15 24.08 0.22
C SER A 321 6.63 23.99 0.19
N TRP A 322 6.07 22.98 -0.50
CA TRP A 322 4.62 22.76 -0.55
C TRP A 322 4.04 22.47 0.83
N LEU A 323 4.71 21.62 1.63
CA LEU A 323 4.25 21.29 2.98
C LEU A 323 4.26 22.54 3.88
N GLY A 324 5.32 23.36 3.80
CA GLY A 324 5.41 24.63 4.53
C GLY A 324 4.30 25.60 4.16
N ALA A 325 3.98 25.72 2.86
CA ALA A 325 2.88 26.55 2.39
C ALA A 325 1.51 26.02 2.88
N LEU A 326 1.27 24.70 2.85
CA LEU A 326 0.04 24.10 3.35
C LEU A 326 -0.15 24.39 4.85
N GLN A 327 0.88 24.18 5.65
CA GLN A 327 0.84 24.43 7.09
C GLN A 327 0.62 25.90 7.43
N THR A 328 1.16 26.81 6.63
CA THR A 328 0.96 28.26 6.78
C THR A 328 -0.48 28.64 6.50
N LEU A 329 -1.03 28.17 5.36
CA LEU A 329 -2.43 28.38 5.00
C LEU A 329 -3.39 27.81 6.04
N GLN A 330 -3.12 26.63 6.58
CA GLN A 330 -3.94 26.02 7.64
C GLN A 330 -3.96 26.89 8.91
N LYS A 331 -2.79 27.40 9.34
CA LYS A 331 -2.69 28.29 10.51
C LYS A 331 -3.45 29.60 10.32
N GLU A 332 -3.39 30.19 9.13
CA GLU A 332 -4.06 31.46 8.80
C GLU A 332 -5.57 31.30 8.67
N THR A 333 -6.03 30.17 8.15
CA THR A 333 -7.43 29.98 7.73
C THR A 333 -8.28 29.28 8.79
N GLN A 334 -7.67 28.51 9.70
CA GLN A 334 -8.36 27.65 10.68
C GLN A 334 -7.60 27.51 12.02
N PRO A 335 -7.42 28.58 12.82
CA PRO A 335 -6.80 28.47 14.13
C PRO A 335 -7.69 27.67 15.11
N GLY A 336 -7.35 26.41 15.35
CA GLY A 336 -8.00 25.56 16.36
C GLY A 336 -9.05 24.57 15.85
N GLU A 337 -9.32 24.52 14.53
CA GLU A 337 -10.17 23.47 13.93
C GLU A 337 -9.37 22.19 13.67
N THR A 338 -10.04 21.04 13.74
CA THR A 338 -9.44 19.75 13.38
C THR A 338 -9.17 19.69 11.89
N GLU A 339 -7.94 19.35 11.50
CA GLU A 339 -7.51 19.15 10.11
C GLU A 339 -8.54 18.35 9.29
N SER A 340 -8.85 18.78 8.07
CA SER A 340 -9.84 18.07 7.24
C SER A 340 -9.32 16.69 6.78
N ILE A 341 -10.25 15.78 6.47
CA ILE A 341 -9.90 14.48 5.88
C ILE A 341 -9.17 14.67 4.53
N SER A 342 -9.58 15.67 3.74
CA SER A 342 -8.93 16.01 2.46
C SER A 342 -7.46 16.38 2.66
N ASP A 343 -7.14 17.21 3.65
CA ASP A 343 -5.77 17.61 3.95
C ASP A 343 -4.93 16.43 4.44
N THR A 344 -5.55 15.54 5.22
CA THR A 344 -4.92 14.30 5.67
C THR A 344 -4.50 13.42 4.47
N PHE A 345 -5.36 13.28 3.46
CA PHE A 345 -5.02 12.55 2.22
C PHE A 345 -3.92 13.23 1.40
N LEU A 346 -3.88 14.57 1.34
CA LEU A 346 -2.79 15.30 0.68
C LEU A 346 -1.46 15.07 1.39
N ARG A 347 -1.46 15.02 2.73
CA ARG A 347 -0.27 14.69 3.52
C ARG A 347 0.16 13.23 3.34
N ILE A 348 -0.78 12.30 3.20
CA ILE A 348 -0.48 10.92 2.83
C ILE A 348 0.23 10.87 1.46
N LEU A 349 -0.27 11.61 0.46
CA LEU A 349 0.37 11.71 -0.86
C LEU A 349 1.77 12.34 -0.76
N TYR A 350 1.94 13.41 0.03
CA TYR A 350 3.26 13.99 0.32
C TYR A 350 4.24 12.95 0.88
N LEU A 351 3.83 12.19 1.91
CA LEU A 351 4.70 11.17 2.53
C LEU A 351 5.06 10.06 1.55
N ILE A 352 4.10 9.62 0.74
CA ILE A 352 4.34 8.62 -0.33
C ILE A 352 5.40 9.13 -1.31
N LEU A 353 5.23 10.34 -1.85
CA LEU A 353 6.17 10.94 -2.79
C LEU A 353 7.56 11.11 -2.16
N ARG A 354 7.61 11.59 -0.91
CA ARG A 354 8.85 11.77 -0.16
C ARG A 354 9.59 10.45 0.05
N MET A 355 8.89 9.40 0.48
CA MET A 355 9.48 8.06 0.66
C MET A 355 10.07 7.52 -0.65
N ILE A 356 9.31 7.64 -1.75
CA ILE A 356 9.74 7.17 -3.08
C ILE A 356 10.99 7.95 -3.55
N LEU A 357 10.97 9.28 -3.42
CA LEU A 357 12.10 10.13 -3.81
C LEU A 357 13.34 9.89 -2.92
N LEU A 358 13.17 9.70 -1.62
CA LEU A 358 14.27 9.37 -0.71
C LEU A 358 14.93 8.04 -1.08
N GLY A 359 14.13 7.03 -1.44
CA GLY A 359 14.62 5.71 -1.86
C GLY A 359 15.23 5.68 -3.27
N THR A 360 14.97 6.70 -4.10
CA THR A 360 15.45 6.75 -5.49
C THR A 360 16.94 7.06 -5.55
N LEU A 361 17.70 6.19 -6.24
CA LEU A 361 19.16 6.28 -6.45
C LEU A 361 20.05 6.23 -5.18
N GLU A 362 19.49 6.00 -3.99
CA GLU A 362 20.19 6.19 -2.72
C GLU A 362 20.62 4.86 -2.04
N THR A 363 21.81 4.85 -1.42
CA THR A 363 22.33 3.69 -0.64
C THR A 363 22.88 4.05 0.74
N SER A 364 22.70 5.29 1.21
CA SER A 364 23.23 5.66 2.52
C SER A 364 22.68 4.78 3.65
N SER A 365 23.51 4.51 4.66
CA SER A 365 23.10 3.75 5.86
C SER A 365 22.03 4.47 6.69
N ASP A 366 21.90 5.79 6.51
CA ASP A 366 20.89 6.65 7.16
C ASP A 366 19.52 6.56 6.46
N LEU A 367 19.48 6.12 5.20
CA LEU A 367 18.25 6.00 4.43
C LEU A 367 17.21 5.10 5.10
N ASP A 368 17.63 3.96 5.63
CA ASP A 368 16.69 3.02 6.28
C ASP A 368 16.05 3.63 7.53
N ALA A 369 16.79 4.46 8.27
CA ALA A 369 16.25 5.18 9.42
C ALA A 369 15.25 6.26 8.99
N LYS A 370 15.57 7.04 7.94
CA LYS A 370 14.67 8.03 7.36
C LYS A 370 13.38 7.39 6.83
N LEU A 371 13.48 6.36 6.00
CA LEU A 371 12.33 5.64 5.46
C LEU A 371 11.49 5.00 6.57
N SER A 372 12.12 4.51 7.63
CA SER A 372 11.39 3.99 8.79
C SER A 372 10.59 5.08 9.51
N GLU A 373 11.10 6.30 9.58
CA GLU A 373 10.38 7.40 10.22
C GLU A 373 9.21 7.89 9.38
N GLU A 374 9.44 8.09 8.08
CA GLU A 374 8.37 8.43 7.13
C GLU A 374 7.26 7.36 7.10
N SER A 375 7.64 6.07 7.18
CA SER A 375 6.68 4.96 7.25
C SER A 375 5.80 5.03 8.50
N LYS A 376 6.35 5.41 9.67
CA LYS A 376 5.57 5.56 10.89
C LYS A 376 4.58 6.72 10.78
N GLN A 377 5.02 7.84 10.20
CA GLN A 377 4.15 8.99 9.96
C GLN A 377 3.00 8.63 9.01
N LEU A 378 3.30 7.92 7.93
CA LEU A 378 2.31 7.46 6.96
C LEU A 378 1.28 6.53 7.64
N GLN A 379 1.74 5.57 8.44
CA GLN A 379 0.85 4.69 9.20
C GLN A 379 0.01 5.46 10.23
N GLY A 380 0.59 6.48 10.87
CA GLY A 380 -0.13 7.35 11.80
C GLY A 380 -1.28 8.10 11.14
N LEU A 381 -1.05 8.71 9.98
CA LEU A 381 -2.10 9.37 9.21
C LEU A 381 -3.15 8.38 8.69
N ALA A 382 -2.73 7.21 8.22
CA ALA A 382 -3.63 6.15 7.79
C ALA A 382 -4.57 5.68 8.91
N ASN A 383 -4.04 5.52 10.13
CA ASN A 383 -4.84 5.21 11.32
C ASN A 383 -5.80 6.36 11.66
N LEU A 384 -5.36 7.61 11.56
CA LEU A 384 -6.20 8.78 11.83
C LEU A 384 -7.40 8.85 10.88
N VAL A 385 -7.17 8.65 9.56
CA VAL A 385 -8.25 8.59 8.56
C VAL A 385 -9.23 7.47 8.91
N ASN A 386 -8.70 6.30 9.26
CA ASN A 386 -9.49 5.12 9.60
C ASN A 386 -10.43 5.35 10.79
N GLU A 387 -9.93 5.96 11.87
CA GLU A 387 -10.75 6.26 13.06
C GLU A 387 -11.79 7.34 12.77
N ARG A 388 -11.41 8.40 12.05
CA ARG A 388 -12.34 9.49 11.69
C ARG A 388 -13.51 9.02 10.81
N LEU A 389 -13.27 8.06 9.92
CA LEU A 389 -14.32 7.51 9.06
C LEU A 389 -15.22 6.51 9.80
N LYS A 390 -14.69 5.73 10.75
CA LYS A 390 -15.52 4.89 11.63
C LYS A 390 -16.47 5.73 12.48
N ASP A 391 -15.97 6.82 13.05
CA ASP A 391 -16.80 7.74 13.84
C ASP A 391 -17.94 8.33 12.99
N TYR A 392 -17.68 8.56 11.71
CA TYR A 392 -18.70 9.02 10.78
C TYR A 392 -19.78 7.98 10.53
N ASP A 393 -19.40 6.74 10.18
CA ASP A 393 -20.36 5.66 9.91
C ASP A 393 -21.20 5.35 11.16
N MET A 394 -20.61 5.39 12.36
CA MET A 394 -21.33 5.22 13.62
C MET A 394 -22.37 6.32 13.87
N ARG A 395 -22.01 7.60 13.69
CA ARG A 395 -22.96 8.72 13.85
C ARG A 395 -24.14 8.61 12.89
N ARG A 396 -23.86 8.24 11.64
CA ARG A 396 -24.90 8.05 10.63
C ARG A 396 -25.83 6.86 10.93
N GLY A 397 -25.29 5.77 11.48
CA GLY A 397 -26.08 4.63 11.95
C GLY A 397 -27.05 5.00 13.08
N ILE A 398 -26.64 5.89 13.98
CA ILE A 398 -27.48 6.42 15.07
C ILE A 398 -28.57 7.32 14.50
N ASP A 399 -28.22 8.29 13.65
CA ASP A 399 -29.18 9.23 13.05
C ASP A 399 -30.23 8.50 12.18
N GLY A 400 -29.81 7.49 11.42
CA GLY A 400 -30.72 6.66 10.62
C GLY A 400 -31.62 5.74 11.46
N SER A 401 -31.16 5.31 12.64
CA SER A 401 -31.98 4.52 13.58
C SER A 401 -33.01 5.39 14.31
N LEU A 402 -32.65 6.62 14.67
CA LEU A 402 -33.57 7.58 15.28
C LEU A 402 -34.64 8.04 14.29
N ALA A 403 -34.28 8.27 13.02
CA ALA A 403 -35.23 8.63 11.97
C ALA A 403 -36.26 7.51 11.69
N LYS A 404 -35.85 6.24 11.80
CA LYS A 404 -36.73 5.06 11.66
C LYS A 404 -37.61 4.78 12.88
N GLN A 405 -37.29 5.33 14.05
CA GLN A 405 -38.12 5.23 15.26
C GLN A 405 -39.16 6.35 15.37
N SER A 406 -39.02 7.40 14.55
CA SER A 406 -39.95 8.54 14.48
C SER A 406 -41.00 8.47 13.36
N GLN A 407 -40.98 7.39 12.56
CA GLN A 407 -42.03 7.02 11.58
C GLN A 407 -42.75 5.78 12.09
#